data_AF-A0A2M7C4D5-F1
#
_entry.id   AF-A0A2M7C4D5-F1
#
_cell.length_a   1.000
_cell.length_b   1.000
_cell.length_c   1.000
_cell.angle_alpha   90.00
_cell.angle_beta   90.00
_cell.angle_gamma   90.00
#
_symmetry.space_group_name_H-M   'P 1'
#
loop_
_entity.id
_entity.type
_entity.pdbx_description
1 polymer ?
#
loop_
_entity_poly.entity_id
_entity_poly.type
_entity_poly.pdbx_seq_one_letter_code
_entity_poly.pdbx_strand_id
1 'polypeptide(L)'
;MKSVVKKTLLFIFGLCLLAVTDALYAADAPRAFSYDIELKIPAAQRQMMEDYLDLYRWRGRERMDEGQLQRLVKLAPAQIREFLATEGFYAPVITATISGKRDKRMVKLGVELGEPVLVSAVEVKLQDGNEGAEIRSRLAKLQSDWGLPVGAVFRHANWEAAKRDALKALLIDGYPTASMVESHAMVDPQTHRVALQVILDGGPAVTLGELDIHGLSRYPASLIAHVNPILPGEPYSQDKLLKLQNILQNTPYFSNVVVSVDTSTKQVSQLPIRVEVVEVQSRKLGVGIGASTDTGPRVSLDYRDIGFRDSALRFGSTLKLDTKKQSLSNDLQFPLDAHGYRDGITAQAERTSIAGEVTQALVVGAKRTKISGRTEHVYGLNYSFVRQNVNGTGGKLSNTLSPFFAWTLRDVDNILNPGRGFLLNLQTDIASRALLSDRDFLRGYGRGVYFQPLGQRDQLILRGELGMVAARSRDGIAANYLFRTGGDQTVRGYAYQSLGVSQAGGIVGGRYLALASVEYVHSLSQEWGGAVFLDGGNAADTLGSLRPVLGYGVGGRWKSPLGPLSLDLAYGQQTQALHLHFSLGASF
;
A
#
# COMPACT_ATOMS: atom_id res chain seq x y z
N MET A 1 17.86 69.16 -29.29
CA MET A 1 18.84 68.94 -28.22
C MET A 1 19.43 67.57 -28.45
N LYS A 2 20.62 67.46 -29.07
CA LYS A 2 21.96 67.62 -28.44
C LYS A 2 22.18 66.45 -27.46
N SER A 3 23.18 65.58 -27.59
CA SER A 3 24.55 65.76 -28.10
C SER A 3 25.12 64.40 -28.57
N VAL A 4 25.55 64.25 -29.83
CA VAL A 4 26.94 64.50 -30.31
C VAL A 4 27.89 63.38 -29.83
N VAL A 5 28.25 62.41 -30.68
CA VAL A 5 29.33 62.50 -31.70
C VAL A 5 30.68 62.85 -31.09
N LYS A 6 31.54 61.84 -30.89
CA LYS A 6 33.01 61.86 -31.15
C LYS A 6 33.70 60.72 -30.38
N LYS A 7 34.10 59.68 -31.10
CA LYS A 7 35.51 59.28 -31.25
C LYS A 7 35.64 58.05 -32.15
N THR A 8 35.56 58.34 -33.44
CA THR A 8 36.40 57.70 -34.48
C THR A 8 37.82 58.25 -34.34
N LEU A 9 38.84 57.47 -34.73
CA LEU A 9 40.31 57.65 -34.58
C LEU A 9 40.82 57.25 -33.19
N LEU A 10 41.53 56.15 -32.97
CA LEU A 10 42.70 55.61 -33.68
C LEU A 10 42.81 54.12 -33.24
N PHE A 11 42.65 53.13 -34.11
CA PHE A 11 43.75 52.23 -34.46
C PHE A 11 43.41 51.55 -35.80
N ILE A 12 43.50 52.36 -36.85
CA ILE A 12 43.84 51.90 -38.19
C ILE A 12 45.31 51.49 -38.09
N PHE A 13 45.59 50.19 -37.91
CA PHE A 13 46.77 49.43 -38.33
C PHE A 13 46.75 48.08 -37.61
N GLY A 14 46.19 47.07 -38.25
CA GLY A 14 46.18 45.71 -37.71
C GLY A 14 44.84 45.01 -37.79
N LEU A 15 44.22 44.96 -38.98
CA LEU A 15 43.47 43.77 -39.41
C LEU A 15 43.19 43.80 -40.93
N CYS A 16 44.18 44.24 -41.73
CA CYS A 16 44.18 44.02 -43.19
C CYS A 16 44.70 42.61 -43.56
N LEU A 17 44.61 41.66 -42.62
CA LEU A 17 45.03 40.27 -42.81
C LEU A 17 44.09 39.38 -42.00
N LEU A 18 42.81 39.27 -42.41
CA LEU A 18 41.86 38.24 -41.94
C LEU A 18 40.44 38.36 -42.54
N ALA A 19 40.15 39.37 -43.37
CA ALA A 19 38.79 39.59 -43.90
C ALA A 19 38.66 39.40 -45.43
N VAL A 20 39.57 38.64 -46.05
CA VAL A 20 39.41 38.09 -47.41
C VAL A 20 39.96 36.66 -47.44
N THR A 21 39.46 35.80 -46.54
CA THR A 21 39.74 34.35 -46.56
C THR A 21 38.55 33.48 -46.13
N ASP A 22 37.41 34.04 -45.72
CA ASP A 22 36.24 33.25 -45.29
C ASP A 22 35.15 33.06 -46.38
N ALA A 23 35.40 33.54 -47.60
CA ALA A 23 34.52 33.28 -48.77
C ALA A 23 35.18 32.39 -49.85
N LEU A 24 36.36 31.83 -49.56
CA LEU A 24 37.06 30.88 -50.43
C LEU A 24 37.78 29.80 -49.60
N TYR A 25 37.11 29.26 -48.58
CA TYR A 25 37.43 27.96 -47.96
C TYR A 25 36.14 27.29 -47.43
N ALA A 26 35.10 27.27 -48.25
CA ALA A 26 34.25 26.07 -48.31
C ALA A 26 35.05 24.95 -48.99
N ALA A 27 36.15 24.54 -48.34
CA ALA A 27 36.80 23.29 -48.68
C ALA A 27 35.79 22.20 -48.35
N ASP A 28 35.44 21.39 -49.35
CA ASP A 28 34.63 20.18 -49.21
C ASP A 28 34.96 19.47 -47.89
N ALA A 29 34.09 19.60 -46.88
CA ALA A 29 34.11 18.66 -45.79
C ALA A 29 34.00 17.28 -46.45
N PRO A 30 34.95 16.36 -46.23
CA PRO A 30 34.92 15.06 -46.90
C PRO A 30 33.54 14.46 -46.63
N ARG A 31 32.75 14.25 -47.69
CA ARG A 31 31.43 13.62 -47.57
C ARG A 31 31.63 12.35 -46.76
N ALA A 32 31.06 12.31 -45.56
CA ALA A 32 31.13 11.14 -44.70
C ALA A 32 30.71 9.93 -45.53
N PHE A 33 31.58 8.91 -45.59
CA PHE A 33 31.32 7.71 -46.36
C PHE A 33 30.02 7.08 -45.86
N SER A 34 28.97 7.14 -46.69
CA SER A 34 27.62 6.71 -46.33
C SER A 34 27.28 5.41 -47.05
N TYR A 35 26.71 4.47 -46.30
CA TYR A 35 26.17 3.24 -46.85
C TYR A 35 24.78 2.94 -46.25
N ASP A 36 23.97 2.24 -47.05
CA ASP A 36 22.68 1.71 -46.64
C ASP A 36 22.78 0.19 -46.46
N ILE A 37 21.95 -0.35 -45.57
CA ILE A 37 21.89 -1.78 -45.25
C ILE A 37 20.50 -2.28 -45.62
N GLU A 38 20.47 -3.29 -46.48
CA GLU A 38 19.27 -4.04 -46.80
C GLU A 38 19.38 -5.41 -46.10
N LEU A 39 18.65 -5.58 -44.99
CA LEU A 39 18.65 -6.81 -44.20
C LEU A 39 17.38 -7.62 -44.48
N LYS A 40 17.54 -8.75 -45.16
CA LYS A 40 16.48 -9.72 -45.43
C LYS A 40 16.53 -10.84 -44.39
N ILE A 41 15.75 -10.67 -43.33
CA ILE A 41 15.56 -11.62 -42.22
C ILE A 41 14.10 -11.54 -41.73
N PRO A 42 13.53 -12.62 -41.14
CA PRO A 42 12.21 -12.55 -40.51
C PRO A 42 12.12 -11.46 -39.43
N ALA A 43 10.92 -10.90 -39.25
CA ALA A 43 10.71 -9.70 -38.43
C ALA A 43 11.11 -9.87 -36.95
N ALA A 44 10.96 -11.09 -36.41
CA ALA A 44 11.24 -11.37 -35.00
C ALA A 44 12.72 -11.20 -34.62
N GLN A 45 13.66 -11.43 -35.55
CA GLN A 45 15.10 -11.34 -35.31
C GLN A 45 15.72 -10.02 -35.82
N ARG A 46 14.95 -9.21 -36.54
CA ARG A 46 15.46 -7.99 -37.19
C ARG A 46 15.96 -6.97 -36.17
N GLN A 47 15.18 -6.72 -35.12
CA GLN A 47 15.50 -5.70 -34.11
C GLN A 47 16.88 -5.95 -33.46
N MET A 48 17.15 -7.20 -33.06
CA MET A 48 18.43 -7.57 -32.45
C MET A 48 19.62 -7.30 -33.37
N MET A 49 19.46 -7.52 -34.67
CA MET A 49 20.52 -7.27 -35.66
C MET A 49 20.75 -5.76 -35.84
N GLU A 50 19.70 -4.96 -35.83
CA GLU A 50 19.81 -3.50 -35.94
C GLU A 50 20.47 -2.88 -34.70
N ASP A 51 20.21 -3.44 -33.52
CA ASP A 51 20.74 -2.94 -32.25
C ASP A 51 22.22 -3.33 -32.03
N TYR A 52 22.63 -4.55 -32.42
CA TYR A 52 23.91 -5.12 -32.01
C TYR A 52 24.92 -5.39 -33.14
N LEU A 53 24.52 -5.42 -34.42
CA LEU A 53 25.45 -5.66 -35.51
C LEU A 53 26.34 -4.43 -35.73
N ASP A 54 27.64 -4.65 -35.86
CA ASP A 54 28.59 -3.54 -36.00
C ASP A 54 28.34 -2.70 -37.27
N LEU A 55 27.80 -3.31 -38.33
CA LEU A 55 27.37 -2.59 -39.53
C LEU A 55 26.33 -1.50 -39.23
N TYR A 56 25.44 -1.68 -38.27
CA TYR A 56 24.50 -0.63 -37.88
C TYR A 56 25.15 0.39 -36.93
N ARG A 57 25.97 -0.07 -35.97
CA ARG A 57 26.65 0.78 -34.97
C ARG A 57 27.69 1.76 -35.55
N TRP A 58 28.29 1.39 -36.69
CA TRP A 58 29.30 2.18 -37.39
C TRP A 58 28.74 3.11 -38.47
N ARG A 59 27.43 3.04 -38.75
CA ARG A 59 26.77 3.89 -39.74
C ARG A 59 26.87 5.36 -39.33
N GLY A 60 27.37 6.20 -40.23
CA GLY A 60 27.45 7.67 -40.03
C GLY A 60 28.61 8.14 -39.14
N ARG A 61 29.58 7.29 -38.79
CA ARG A 61 30.78 7.72 -38.04
C ARG A 61 31.83 8.38 -38.95
N GLU A 62 32.51 9.41 -38.43
CA GLU A 62 33.51 10.19 -39.19
C GLU A 62 34.72 9.38 -39.68
N ARG A 63 35.08 8.29 -38.99
CA ARG A 63 36.20 7.39 -39.35
C ARG A 63 35.83 6.27 -40.32
N MET A 64 34.67 6.36 -40.96
CA MET A 64 34.18 5.33 -41.85
C MET A 64 34.82 5.48 -43.25
N ASP A 65 35.42 4.41 -43.76
CA ASP A 65 35.96 4.32 -45.12
C ASP A 65 35.63 2.98 -45.81
N GLU A 66 35.99 2.86 -47.09
CA GLU A 66 35.72 1.67 -47.89
C GLU A 66 36.39 0.39 -47.33
N GLY A 67 37.60 0.50 -46.80
CA GLY A 67 38.35 -0.65 -46.28
C GLY A 67 37.73 -1.19 -44.99
N GLN A 68 37.29 -0.29 -44.12
CA GLN A 68 36.56 -0.62 -42.91
C GLN A 68 35.17 -1.19 -43.22
N LEU A 69 34.48 -0.71 -44.28
CA LEU A 69 33.19 -1.28 -44.70
C LEU A 69 33.38 -2.73 -45.15
N GLN A 70 34.39 -2.99 -45.99
CA GLN A 70 34.72 -4.34 -46.44
C GLN A 70 35.05 -5.28 -45.28
N ARG A 71 35.78 -4.79 -44.28
CA ARG A 71 36.05 -5.54 -43.04
C ARG A 71 34.76 -5.87 -42.28
N LEU A 72 33.90 -4.87 -42.06
CA LEU A 72 32.63 -5.07 -41.35
C LEU A 72 31.70 -6.04 -42.09
N VAL A 73 31.61 -5.94 -43.41
CA VAL A 73 30.81 -6.88 -44.23
C VAL A 73 31.40 -8.28 -44.22
N LYS A 74 32.73 -8.43 -44.18
CA LYS A 74 33.40 -9.73 -44.04
C LYS A 74 33.16 -10.37 -42.67
N LEU A 75 33.03 -9.57 -41.61
CA LEU A 75 32.76 -10.04 -40.25
C LEU A 75 31.27 -10.27 -39.95
N ALA A 76 30.38 -9.59 -40.68
CA ALA A 76 28.94 -9.64 -40.45
C ALA A 76 28.35 -11.06 -40.45
N PRO A 77 28.72 -11.99 -41.36
CA PRO A 77 28.22 -13.35 -41.30
C PRO A 77 28.54 -14.10 -40.00
N ALA A 78 29.72 -13.86 -39.41
CA ALA A 78 30.09 -14.47 -38.14
C ALA A 78 29.27 -13.89 -36.98
N GLN A 79 29.12 -12.56 -36.93
CA GLN A 79 28.32 -11.89 -35.90
C GLN A 79 26.84 -12.29 -35.96
N ILE A 80 26.27 -12.32 -37.17
CA ILE A 80 24.89 -12.76 -37.39
C ILE A 80 24.72 -14.20 -36.94
N ARG A 81 25.69 -15.09 -37.22
CA ARG A 81 25.65 -16.49 -36.77
C ARG A 81 25.68 -16.61 -35.25
N GLU A 82 26.51 -15.82 -34.56
CA GLU A 82 26.56 -15.81 -33.09
C GLU A 82 25.23 -15.34 -32.48
N PHE A 83 24.65 -14.26 -33.00
CA PHE A 83 23.35 -13.79 -32.52
C PHE A 83 22.23 -14.81 -32.77
N LEU A 84 22.17 -15.38 -33.98
CA LEU A 84 21.19 -16.41 -34.32
C LEU A 84 21.35 -17.69 -33.49
N ALA A 85 22.58 -18.06 -33.13
CA ALA A 85 22.82 -19.16 -32.21
C ALA A 85 22.18 -18.93 -30.83
N THR A 86 22.17 -17.69 -30.32
CA THR A 86 21.48 -17.39 -29.05
C THR A 86 19.97 -17.56 -29.12
N GLU A 87 19.39 -17.42 -30.32
CA GLU A 87 17.96 -17.62 -30.63
C GLU A 87 17.63 -19.07 -31.06
N GLY A 88 18.62 -19.97 -31.08
CA GLY A 88 18.44 -21.39 -31.38
C GLY A 88 18.78 -21.81 -32.81
N PHE A 89 19.26 -20.90 -33.65
CA PHE A 89 19.57 -21.18 -35.06
C PHE A 89 21.08 -21.31 -35.27
N TYR A 90 21.57 -22.56 -35.28
CA TYR A 90 23.02 -22.88 -35.34
C TYR A 90 23.54 -23.17 -36.75
N ALA A 91 22.65 -23.44 -37.70
CA ALA A 91 22.99 -23.69 -39.11
C ALA A 91 22.36 -22.68 -40.08
N PRO A 92 22.46 -21.35 -39.85
CA PRO A 92 21.90 -20.37 -40.78
C PRO A 92 22.76 -20.23 -42.04
N VAL A 93 22.11 -20.02 -43.17
CA VAL A 93 22.77 -19.63 -44.43
C VAL A 93 22.77 -18.11 -44.51
N ILE A 94 23.97 -17.52 -44.52
CA ILE A 94 24.15 -16.07 -44.47
C ILE A 94 24.94 -15.61 -45.68
N THR A 95 24.39 -14.65 -46.40
CA THR A 95 25.02 -14.00 -47.55
C THR A 95 25.23 -12.53 -47.26
N ALA A 96 26.42 -12.01 -47.56
CA ALA A 96 26.76 -10.61 -47.36
C ALA A 96 27.46 -10.10 -48.61
N THR A 97 26.87 -9.13 -49.29
CA THR A 97 27.42 -8.55 -50.52
C THR A 97 27.37 -7.03 -50.49
N ILE A 98 28.35 -6.40 -51.14
CA ILE A 98 28.40 -4.94 -51.32
C ILE A 98 28.08 -4.65 -52.77
N SER A 99 27.12 -3.75 -53.01
CA SER A 99 26.72 -3.28 -54.34
C SER A 99 26.66 -1.75 -54.37
N GLY A 100 26.60 -1.14 -55.56
CA GLY A 100 26.49 0.31 -55.72
C GLY A 100 27.81 1.05 -55.96
N LYS A 101 27.70 2.32 -56.36
CA LYS A 101 28.82 3.21 -56.69
C LYS A 101 29.49 3.76 -55.41
N ARG A 102 30.73 4.24 -55.53
CA ARG A 102 31.59 4.66 -54.41
C ARG A 102 30.93 5.66 -53.43
N ASP A 103 30.03 6.50 -53.94
CA ASP A 103 29.35 7.55 -53.16
C ASP A 103 28.01 7.11 -52.54
N LYS A 104 27.51 5.91 -52.86
CA LYS A 104 26.30 5.28 -52.30
C LYS A 104 26.45 3.77 -52.31
N ARG A 105 27.14 3.23 -51.30
CA ARG A 105 27.28 1.78 -51.10
C ARG A 105 26.00 1.19 -50.49
N MET A 106 25.63 0.00 -50.96
CA MET A 106 24.50 -0.77 -50.44
C MET A 106 24.99 -2.14 -50.01
N VAL A 107 24.90 -2.43 -48.72
CA VAL A 107 25.21 -3.73 -48.13
C VAL A 107 23.93 -4.56 -48.12
N LYS A 108 23.93 -5.69 -48.83
CA LYS A 108 22.82 -6.64 -48.83
C LYS A 108 23.17 -7.83 -47.96
N LEU A 109 22.40 -8.02 -46.90
CA LEU A 109 22.50 -9.13 -45.96
C LEU A 109 21.28 -10.03 -46.12
N GLY A 110 21.47 -11.23 -46.64
CA GLY A 110 20.43 -12.25 -46.75
C GLY A 110 20.65 -13.34 -45.71
N VAL A 111 19.63 -13.61 -44.89
CA VAL A 111 19.68 -14.61 -43.81
C VAL A 111 18.54 -15.61 -43.97
N GLU A 112 18.89 -16.87 -44.13
CA GLU A 112 17.96 -18.00 -44.02
C GLU A 112 18.25 -18.73 -42.71
N LEU A 113 17.26 -18.77 -41.82
CA LEU A 113 17.45 -19.22 -40.43
C LEU A 113 17.78 -20.72 -40.31
N GLY A 114 17.24 -21.55 -41.21
CA GLY A 114 17.26 -23.01 -41.07
C GLY A 114 16.32 -23.52 -39.97
N GLU A 115 16.42 -24.80 -39.63
CA GLU A 115 15.66 -25.40 -38.53
C GLU A 115 16.26 -25.00 -37.17
N PRO A 116 15.42 -24.63 -36.18
CA PRO A 116 15.89 -24.35 -34.84
C PRO A 116 16.34 -25.63 -34.15
N VAL A 117 17.35 -25.51 -33.28
CA VAL A 117 17.78 -26.60 -32.42
C VAL A 117 16.71 -26.89 -31.37
N LEU A 118 16.31 -28.14 -31.26
CA LEU A 118 15.34 -28.62 -30.28
C LEU A 118 16.02 -29.34 -29.13
N VAL A 119 15.47 -29.21 -27.92
CA VAL A 119 15.95 -29.93 -26.74
C VAL A 119 15.65 -31.41 -26.88
N SER A 120 16.68 -32.25 -26.96
CA SER A 120 16.53 -33.70 -27.09
C SER A 120 16.59 -34.45 -25.75
N ALA A 121 17.31 -33.90 -24.78
CA ALA A 121 17.44 -34.46 -23.44
C ALA A 121 17.72 -33.35 -22.42
N VAL A 122 17.18 -33.51 -21.22
CA VAL A 122 17.44 -32.64 -20.07
C VAL A 122 17.82 -33.51 -18.90
N GLU A 123 19.01 -33.29 -18.35
CA GLU A 123 19.47 -33.96 -17.15
C GLU A 123 19.79 -32.91 -16.07
N VAL A 124 18.90 -32.80 -15.08
CA VAL A 124 19.13 -32.00 -13.88
C VAL A 124 19.53 -32.97 -12.77
N LYS A 125 20.76 -32.82 -12.27
CA LYS A 125 21.32 -33.58 -11.15
C LYS A 125 21.51 -32.68 -9.95
N LEU A 126 21.28 -33.25 -8.78
CA LEU A 126 21.68 -32.68 -7.50
C LEU A 126 22.82 -33.55 -6.96
N GLN A 127 24.01 -32.99 -6.88
CA GLN A 127 25.13 -33.56 -6.15
C GLN A 127 24.88 -33.29 -4.68
N ASP A 128 24.56 -34.33 -3.92
CA ASP A 128 24.30 -34.20 -2.49
C ASP A 128 25.05 -35.28 -1.72
N GLY A 129 25.43 -34.98 -0.48
CA GLY A 129 26.10 -35.91 0.42
C GLY A 129 25.14 -36.84 1.16
N ASN A 130 23.82 -36.70 0.95
CA ASN A 130 22.78 -37.43 1.68
C ASN A 130 21.67 -37.94 0.74
N GLU A 131 21.50 -39.25 0.61
CA GLU A 131 20.48 -39.87 -0.27
C GLU A 131 19.08 -39.99 0.39
N GLY A 132 18.60 -38.91 1.01
CA GLY A 132 17.32 -38.88 1.72
C GLY A 132 16.08 -38.90 0.81
N ALA A 133 14.93 -39.33 1.35
CA ALA A 133 13.64 -39.31 0.62
C ALA A 133 13.17 -37.89 0.25
N GLU A 134 13.51 -36.89 1.06
CA GLU A 134 13.18 -35.48 0.86
C GLU A 134 13.89 -34.89 -0.38
N ILE A 135 15.19 -35.20 -0.53
CA ILE A 135 16.00 -34.80 -1.68
C ILE A 135 15.48 -35.40 -2.98
N ARG A 136 15.05 -36.67 -2.96
CA ARG A 136 14.42 -37.31 -4.14
C ARG A 136 13.13 -36.61 -4.56
N SER A 137 12.28 -36.25 -3.60
CA SER A 137 11.06 -35.48 -3.88
C SER A 137 11.37 -34.10 -4.44
N ARG A 138 12.41 -33.44 -3.90
CA ARG A 138 12.88 -32.13 -4.35
C ARG A 138 13.43 -32.17 -5.77
N LEU A 139 14.27 -33.17 -6.08
CA LEU A 139 14.83 -33.38 -7.41
C LEU A 139 13.72 -33.66 -8.43
N ALA A 140 12.74 -34.49 -8.09
CA ALA A 140 11.59 -34.74 -8.95
C ALA A 140 10.79 -33.46 -9.22
N LYS A 141 10.62 -32.60 -8.21
CA LYS A 141 9.98 -31.30 -8.38
C LYS A 141 10.80 -30.36 -9.27
N LEU A 142 12.11 -30.25 -9.07
CA LEU A 142 13.01 -29.45 -9.91
C LEU A 142 12.99 -29.92 -11.38
N GLN A 143 12.95 -31.23 -11.60
CA GLN A 143 12.84 -31.80 -12.94
C GLN A 143 11.47 -31.52 -13.58
N SER A 144 10.39 -31.56 -12.80
CA SER A 144 9.04 -31.24 -13.24
C SER A 144 8.86 -29.74 -13.56
N ASP A 145 9.43 -28.87 -12.73
CA ASP A 145 9.31 -27.41 -12.84
C ASP A 145 10.36 -26.81 -13.80
N TRP A 146 11.17 -27.65 -14.45
CA TRP A 146 12.23 -27.22 -15.35
C TRP A 146 11.67 -26.45 -16.55
N GLY A 147 12.03 -25.17 -16.66
CA GLY A 147 11.46 -24.22 -17.63
C GLY A 147 11.82 -24.44 -19.10
N LEU A 148 12.62 -25.47 -19.43
CA LEU A 148 13.04 -25.77 -20.79
C LEU A 148 12.91 -27.27 -21.11
N PRO A 149 11.68 -27.77 -21.36
CA PRO A 149 11.40 -29.20 -21.52
C PRO A 149 11.91 -29.78 -22.84
N VAL A 150 11.96 -31.12 -22.91
CA VAL A 150 12.27 -31.86 -24.14
C VAL A 150 11.26 -31.49 -25.25
N GLY A 151 11.76 -31.25 -26.46
CA GLY A 151 10.99 -30.80 -27.62
C GLY A 151 10.85 -29.28 -27.75
N ALA A 152 11.24 -28.50 -26.75
CA ALA A 152 11.25 -27.04 -26.86
C ALA A 152 12.39 -26.54 -27.76
N VAL A 153 12.19 -25.36 -28.36
CA VAL A 153 13.26 -24.64 -29.07
C VAL A 153 14.29 -24.14 -28.06
N PHE A 154 15.56 -24.47 -28.29
CA PHE A 154 16.66 -24.00 -27.46
C PHE A 154 16.92 -22.52 -27.68
N ARG A 155 16.87 -21.72 -26.61
CA ARG A 155 17.30 -20.32 -26.61
C ARG A 155 18.19 -20.07 -25.41
N HIS A 156 19.25 -19.30 -25.58
CA HIS A 156 20.19 -19.00 -24.51
C HIS A 156 19.50 -18.29 -23.33
N ALA A 157 18.59 -17.36 -23.59
CA ALA A 157 17.82 -16.68 -22.55
C ALA A 157 16.96 -17.64 -21.69
N ASN A 158 16.33 -18.63 -22.33
CA ASN A 158 15.51 -19.64 -21.65
C ASN A 158 16.37 -20.60 -20.83
N TRP A 159 17.55 -20.97 -21.35
CA TRP A 159 18.52 -21.78 -20.63
C TRP A 159 19.04 -21.08 -19.36
N GLU A 160 19.45 -19.82 -19.49
CA GLU A 160 19.87 -19.03 -18.33
C GLU A 160 18.73 -18.81 -17.33
N ALA A 161 17.50 -18.63 -17.79
CA ALA A 161 16.33 -18.54 -16.90
C ALA A 161 16.10 -19.84 -16.14
N ALA A 162 16.04 -20.98 -16.82
CA ALA A 162 15.82 -22.29 -16.19
C ALA A 162 16.89 -22.62 -15.14
N LYS A 163 18.17 -22.31 -15.42
CA LYS A 163 19.27 -22.48 -14.44
C LYS A 163 19.08 -21.61 -13.20
N ARG A 164 18.79 -20.32 -13.38
CA ARG A 164 18.56 -19.40 -12.26
C ARG A 164 17.36 -19.84 -11.42
N ASP A 165 16.27 -20.26 -12.07
CA ASP A 165 15.05 -20.66 -11.37
C ASP A 165 15.27 -21.97 -10.59
N ALA A 166 15.97 -22.94 -11.16
CA ALA A 166 16.35 -24.18 -10.47
C ALA A 166 17.25 -23.91 -9.25
N LEU A 167 18.28 -23.08 -9.40
CA LEU A 167 19.15 -22.70 -8.28
C LEU A 167 18.36 -21.91 -7.21
N LYS A 168 17.52 -20.97 -7.64
CA LYS A 168 16.67 -20.18 -6.73
C LYS A 168 15.73 -21.06 -5.92
N ALA A 169 15.11 -22.08 -6.52
CA ALA A 169 14.20 -23.00 -5.84
C ALA A 169 14.87 -23.79 -4.69
N LEU A 170 16.20 -23.97 -4.73
CA LEU A 170 17.00 -24.50 -3.63
C LEU A 170 17.33 -23.41 -2.60
N LEU A 171 17.83 -22.26 -3.08
CA LEU A 171 18.27 -21.16 -2.22
C LEU A 171 17.17 -20.57 -1.33
N ILE A 172 15.92 -20.61 -1.76
CA ILE A 172 14.81 -20.02 -1.00
C ILE A 172 14.24 -20.93 0.09
N ASP A 173 14.56 -22.22 0.08
CA ASP A 173 13.90 -23.21 0.94
C ASP A 173 14.79 -24.44 1.18
N GLY A 174 15.25 -24.58 2.42
CA GLY A 174 16.12 -25.65 2.92
C GLY A 174 17.62 -25.46 2.69
N TYR A 175 18.02 -24.91 1.54
CA TYR A 175 19.41 -25.00 1.04
C TYR A 175 20.03 -23.63 0.72
N PRO A 176 20.30 -22.79 1.73
CA PRO A 176 20.75 -21.42 1.52
C PRO A 176 22.19 -21.30 1.00
N THR A 177 22.93 -22.41 0.91
CA THR A 177 24.31 -22.47 0.38
C THR A 177 24.39 -23.17 -0.98
N ALA A 178 23.24 -23.48 -1.60
CA ALA A 178 23.19 -24.16 -2.88
C ALA A 178 23.97 -23.38 -3.96
N SER A 179 24.64 -24.12 -4.83
CA SER A 179 25.44 -23.56 -5.91
C SER A 179 25.35 -24.41 -7.17
N MET A 180 25.79 -23.87 -8.29
CA MET A 180 25.83 -24.59 -9.56
C MET A 180 27.26 -25.01 -9.83
N VAL A 181 27.47 -26.32 -9.94
CA VAL A 181 28.80 -26.94 -10.13
C VAL A 181 29.13 -27.00 -11.62
N GLU A 182 28.22 -27.55 -12.41
CA GLU A 182 28.38 -27.72 -13.85
C GLU A 182 27.11 -27.35 -14.62
N SER A 183 27.31 -26.83 -15.83
CA SER A 183 26.24 -26.44 -16.73
C SER A 183 26.72 -26.57 -18.18
N HIS A 184 26.15 -27.53 -18.91
CA HIS A 184 26.54 -27.83 -20.28
C HIS A 184 25.32 -27.88 -21.20
N ALA A 185 25.46 -27.26 -22.37
CA ALA A 185 24.53 -27.36 -23.49
C ALA A 185 25.30 -27.91 -24.70
N MET A 186 25.14 -29.20 -24.97
CA MET A 186 25.80 -29.89 -26.08
C MET A 186 24.93 -29.77 -27.32
N VAL A 187 25.24 -28.78 -28.16
CA VAL A 187 24.50 -28.51 -29.40
C VAL A 187 25.11 -29.30 -30.55
N ASP A 188 24.28 -30.05 -31.26
CA ASP A 188 24.61 -30.69 -32.55
C ASP A 188 23.90 -29.93 -33.69
N PRO A 189 24.65 -29.12 -34.47
CA PRO A 189 24.10 -28.36 -35.58
C PRO A 189 23.65 -29.21 -36.77
N GLN A 190 24.08 -30.48 -36.89
CA GLN A 190 23.68 -31.35 -38.01
C GLN A 190 22.35 -32.03 -37.75
N THR A 191 22.11 -32.44 -36.51
CA THR A 191 20.85 -33.11 -36.12
C THR A 191 19.81 -32.15 -35.55
N HIS A 192 20.13 -30.86 -35.46
CA HIS A 192 19.28 -29.80 -34.87
C HIS A 192 18.83 -30.15 -33.44
N ARG A 193 19.73 -30.73 -32.64
CA ARG A 193 19.43 -31.20 -31.28
C ARG A 193 20.39 -30.63 -30.24
N VAL A 194 19.89 -30.42 -29.04
CA VAL A 194 20.71 -30.07 -27.87
C VAL A 194 20.42 -30.99 -26.70
N ALA A 195 21.47 -31.52 -26.09
CA ALA A 195 21.42 -32.18 -24.80
C ALA A 195 21.84 -31.19 -23.71
N LEU A 196 21.00 -31.03 -22.69
CA LEU A 196 21.20 -30.10 -21.58
C LEU A 196 21.55 -30.88 -20.31
N GLN A 197 22.60 -30.44 -19.61
CA GLN A 197 22.97 -30.99 -18.31
C GLN A 197 23.26 -29.86 -17.32
N VAL A 198 22.66 -29.98 -16.13
CA VAL A 198 22.94 -29.10 -14.99
C VAL A 198 23.25 -29.96 -13.77
N ILE A 199 24.36 -29.67 -13.12
CA ILE A 199 24.71 -30.26 -11.83
C ILE A 199 24.67 -29.15 -10.78
N LEU A 200 23.72 -29.25 -9.87
CA LEU A 200 23.58 -28.38 -8.71
C LEU A 200 24.20 -29.07 -7.49
N ASP A 201 24.88 -28.32 -6.64
CA ASP A 201 25.24 -28.75 -5.29
C ASP A 201 24.25 -28.09 -4.33
N GLY A 202 23.46 -28.89 -3.63
CA GLY A 202 22.49 -28.38 -2.66
C GLY A 202 23.18 -27.79 -1.42
N GLY A 203 24.38 -28.27 -1.08
CA GLY A 203 24.97 -28.06 0.23
C GLY A 203 24.15 -28.73 1.34
N PRO A 204 24.56 -28.56 2.62
CA PRO A 204 23.82 -29.13 3.73
C PRO A 204 22.45 -28.46 3.89
N ALA A 205 21.44 -29.27 4.24
CA ALA A 205 20.16 -28.74 4.71
C ALA A 205 20.37 -27.96 6.02
N VAL A 206 19.77 -26.78 6.11
CA VAL A 206 19.93 -25.88 7.25
C VAL A 206 18.60 -25.65 7.94
N THR A 207 18.65 -25.60 9.27
CA THR A 207 17.56 -25.13 10.12
C THR A 207 17.83 -23.74 10.67
N LEU A 208 16.78 -23.02 11.03
CA LEU A 208 16.86 -21.71 11.64
C LEU A 208 17.03 -21.83 13.15
N GLY A 209 17.91 -21.02 13.72
CA GLY A 209 18.21 -20.97 15.16
C GLY A 209 17.52 -19.83 15.87
N GLU A 210 18.06 -19.47 17.03
CA GLU A 210 17.63 -18.32 17.82
C GLU A 210 17.88 -16.99 17.10
N LEU A 211 17.18 -15.94 17.54
CA LEU A 211 17.38 -14.58 17.05
C LEU A 211 18.68 -13.98 17.62
N ASP A 212 19.52 -13.45 16.74
CA ASP A 212 20.70 -12.65 17.07
C ASP A 212 20.42 -11.19 16.70
N ILE A 213 20.03 -10.39 17.70
CA ILE A 213 19.46 -9.05 17.50
C ILE A 213 20.52 -7.96 17.73
N HIS A 214 20.69 -7.08 16.74
CA HIS A 214 21.65 -5.97 16.77
C HIS A 214 20.97 -4.62 16.48
N GLY A 215 21.53 -3.55 17.05
CA GLY A 215 21.08 -2.17 16.83
C GLY A 215 19.98 -1.66 17.77
N LEU A 216 19.52 -2.50 18.71
CA LEU A 216 18.67 -2.06 19.82
C LEU A 216 19.49 -1.30 20.87
N SER A 217 18.94 -0.18 21.35
CA SER A 217 19.53 0.66 22.38
C SER A 217 18.48 1.13 23.40
N ARG A 218 17.31 1.58 22.93
CA ARG A 218 16.21 2.06 23.79
C ARG A 218 15.10 1.02 23.95
N TYR A 219 14.89 0.19 22.94
CA TYR A 219 13.76 -0.73 22.90
C TYR A 219 14.15 -2.15 23.33
N PRO A 220 13.25 -2.87 24.03
CA PRO A 220 13.53 -4.22 24.49
C PRO A 220 13.49 -5.21 23.31
N ALA A 221 14.35 -6.24 23.36
CA ALA A 221 14.40 -7.31 22.37
C ALA A 221 13.08 -8.08 22.21
N SER A 222 12.22 -8.06 23.25
CA SER A 222 10.89 -8.65 23.21
C SER A 222 9.98 -8.04 22.14
N LEU A 223 10.23 -6.80 21.69
CA LEU A 223 9.52 -6.22 20.55
C LEU A 223 9.65 -7.04 19.28
N ILE A 224 10.85 -7.57 19.04
CA ILE A 224 11.18 -8.35 17.86
C ILE A 224 10.76 -9.80 18.09
N ALA A 225 11.03 -10.35 19.27
CA ALA A 225 10.70 -11.74 19.59
C ALA A 225 9.19 -12.02 19.57
N HIS A 226 8.34 -11.11 20.09
CA HIS A 226 6.89 -11.30 20.12
C HIS A 226 6.23 -11.36 18.75
N VAL A 227 6.86 -10.77 17.73
CA VAL A 227 6.32 -10.75 16.37
C VAL A 227 7.06 -11.72 15.44
N ASN A 228 8.00 -12.50 15.98
CA ASN A 228 8.75 -13.49 15.24
C ASN A 228 7.86 -14.69 14.84
N PRO A 229 7.63 -14.93 13.53
CA PRO A 229 6.83 -16.07 13.09
C PRO A 229 7.65 -17.37 12.99
N ILE A 230 8.96 -17.34 13.27
CA ILE A 230 9.90 -18.43 13.05
C ILE A 230 10.18 -19.14 14.37
N LEU A 231 10.04 -20.45 14.39
CA LEU A 231 10.41 -21.28 15.54
C LEU A 231 11.83 -21.83 15.37
N PRO A 232 12.66 -21.82 16.42
CA PRO A 232 13.97 -22.48 16.39
C PRO A 232 13.85 -23.96 16.01
N GLY A 233 14.71 -24.41 15.10
CA GLY A 233 14.77 -25.77 14.56
C GLY A 233 13.94 -26.00 13.29
N GLU A 234 13.15 -25.02 12.85
CA GLU A 234 12.43 -25.13 11.58
C GLU A 234 13.39 -25.09 10.37
N PRO A 235 13.06 -25.75 9.24
CA PRO A 235 13.84 -25.64 8.01
C PRO A 235 14.00 -24.20 7.53
N TYR A 236 15.16 -23.90 6.94
CA TYR A 236 15.43 -22.60 6.32
C TYR A 236 14.34 -22.24 5.30
N SER A 237 13.80 -21.03 5.39
CA SER A 237 12.87 -20.49 4.40
C SER A 237 13.09 -18.99 4.25
N GLN A 238 13.48 -18.56 3.05
CA GLN A 238 13.67 -17.14 2.73
C GLN A 238 12.36 -16.37 2.89
N ASP A 239 11.22 -16.98 2.52
CA ASP A 239 9.90 -16.38 2.66
C ASP A 239 9.56 -16.06 4.12
N LYS A 240 9.94 -16.94 5.06
CA LYS A 240 9.76 -16.68 6.50
C LYS A 240 10.64 -15.54 7.00
N LEU A 241 11.90 -15.46 6.55
CA LEU A 241 12.80 -14.36 6.89
C LEU A 241 12.27 -13.01 6.35
N LEU A 242 11.82 -12.99 5.09
CA LEU A 242 11.19 -11.82 4.48
C LEU A 242 9.89 -11.43 5.20
N LYS A 243 9.11 -12.41 5.66
CA LYS A 243 7.90 -12.16 6.45
C LYS A 243 8.23 -11.50 7.79
N LEU A 244 9.24 -12.00 8.51
CA LEU A 244 9.72 -11.36 9.74
C LEU A 244 10.19 -9.93 9.46
N GLN A 245 11.01 -9.73 8.43
CA GLN A 245 11.47 -8.40 8.03
C GLN A 245 10.29 -7.45 7.75
N ASN A 246 9.31 -7.89 6.93
CA ASN A 246 8.14 -7.10 6.61
C ASN A 246 7.29 -6.77 7.85
N ILE A 247 7.12 -7.71 8.78
CA ILE A 247 6.39 -7.46 10.03
C ILE A 247 7.08 -6.36 10.83
N LEU A 248 8.41 -6.44 10.99
CA LEU A 248 9.21 -5.47 11.74
C LEU A 248 9.26 -4.10 11.07
N GLN A 249 9.42 -4.03 9.75
CA GLN A 249 9.42 -2.78 8.98
C GLN A 249 8.06 -2.06 9.05
N ASN A 250 6.96 -2.81 9.17
CA ASN A 250 5.63 -2.23 9.34
C ASN A 250 5.33 -1.78 10.78
N THR A 251 6.27 -1.98 11.72
CA THR A 251 6.15 -1.40 13.06
C THR A 251 6.66 0.05 13.07
N PRO A 252 6.14 0.90 13.96
CA PRO A 252 6.59 2.29 14.02
C PRO A 252 7.97 2.48 14.69
N TYR A 253 8.59 1.42 15.22
CA TYR A 253 9.76 1.48 16.08
C TYR A 253 11.10 1.47 15.30
N PHE A 254 11.08 1.08 14.03
CA PHE A 254 12.29 0.90 13.23
C PHE A 254 12.18 1.62 11.90
N SER A 255 13.25 2.29 11.47
CA SER A 255 13.36 2.95 10.15
C SER A 255 13.93 2.02 9.10
N ASN A 256 14.82 1.12 9.54
CA ASN A 256 15.43 0.10 8.71
C ASN A 256 15.46 -1.21 9.49
N VAL A 257 15.21 -2.32 8.79
CA VAL A 257 15.28 -3.67 9.34
C VAL A 257 15.85 -4.57 8.26
N VAL A 258 16.89 -5.32 8.61
CA VAL A 258 17.50 -6.36 7.78
C VAL A 258 17.44 -7.67 8.56
N VAL A 259 16.89 -8.71 7.93
CA VAL A 259 16.84 -10.05 8.50
C VAL A 259 17.61 -10.99 7.59
N SER A 260 18.63 -11.66 8.13
CA SER A 260 19.52 -12.53 7.36
C SER A 260 20.01 -13.71 8.19
N VAL A 261 20.58 -14.71 7.52
CA VAL A 261 21.37 -15.78 8.15
C VAL A 261 22.78 -15.73 7.59
N ASP A 262 23.77 -16.03 8.42
CA ASP A 262 25.17 -16.09 7.97
C ASP A 262 25.44 -17.46 7.33
N THR A 263 25.52 -17.50 6.00
CA THR A 263 25.75 -18.74 5.23
C THR A 263 27.22 -19.03 4.99
N SER A 264 28.13 -18.21 5.52
CA SER A 264 29.59 -18.40 5.33
C SER A 264 30.11 -19.63 6.07
N THR A 265 29.50 -20.01 7.19
CA THR A 265 29.88 -21.17 8.01
C THR A 265 29.20 -22.45 7.53
N LYS A 266 29.89 -23.20 6.66
CA LYS A 266 29.39 -24.46 6.06
C LYS A 266 29.17 -25.63 7.03
N GLN A 267 29.50 -25.49 8.31
CA GLN A 267 29.50 -26.60 9.30
C GLN A 267 28.39 -26.51 10.35
N VAL A 268 27.49 -25.53 10.26
CA VAL A 268 26.44 -25.33 11.27
C VAL A 268 25.09 -25.73 10.69
N SER A 269 24.51 -26.83 11.19
CA SER A 269 23.19 -27.31 10.77
C SER A 269 22.03 -26.41 11.23
N GLN A 270 22.29 -25.51 12.18
CA GLN A 270 21.32 -24.55 12.72
C GLN A 270 21.89 -23.12 12.71
N LEU A 271 21.45 -22.29 11.78
CA LEU A 271 21.96 -20.92 11.63
C LEU A 271 21.18 -19.92 12.48
N PRO A 272 21.83 -19.10 13.33
CA PRO A 272 21.15 -18.02 14.03
C PRO A 272 20.59 -17.00 13.04
N ILE A 273 19.43 -16.42 13.37
CA ILE A 273 18.77 -15.41 12.54
C ILE A 273 19.28 -14.05 12.97
N ARG A 274 20.13 -13.43 12.17
CA ARG A 274 20.63 -12.08 12.42
C ARG A 274 19.55 -11.05 12.06
N VAL A 275 19.16 -10.26 13.05
CA VAL A 275 18.19 -9.17 12.91
C VAL A 275 18.87 -7.85 13.24
N GLU A 276 19.13 -7.03 12.23
CA GLU A 276 19.73 -5.72 12.38
C GLU A 276 18.66 -4.64 12.23
N VAL A 277 18.53 -3.77 13.24
CA VAL A 277 17.52 -2.71 13.25
C VAL A 277 18.13 -1.33 13.48
N VAL A 278 17.49 -0.32 12.90
CA VAL A 278 17.74 1.09 13.22
C VAL A 278 16.51 1.66 13.90
N GLU A 279 16.59 1.83 15.21
CA GLU A 279 15.52 2.37 16.03
C GLU A 279 15.10 3.79 15.63
N VAL A 280 13.79 4.06 15.73
CA VAL A 280 13.17 5.37 15.51
C VAL A 280 12.47 5.82 16.76
N GLN A 281 12.81 7.01 17.23
CA GLN A 281 12.00 7.78 18.17
C GLN A 281 11.45 8.98 17.41
N SER A 282 10.12 9.07 17.30
CA SER A 282 9.51 10.17 16.55
C SER A 282 8.41 10.83 17.34
N ARG A 283 8.49 12.16 17.42
CA ARG A 283 7.47 13.03 17.98
C ARG A 283 6.84 13.81 16.84
N LYS A 284 5.52 13.72 16.71
CA LYS A 284 4.76 14.40 15.67
C LYS A 284 3.74 15.31 16.33
N LEU A 285 3.70 16.56 15.90
CA LEU A 285 2.67 17.52 16.25
C LEU A 285 1.90 17.87 14.97
N GLY A 286 0.60 17.59 14.95
CA GLY A 286 -0.32 17.95 13.89
C GLY A 286 -1.29 19.03 14.36
N VAL A 287 -1.62 19.95 13.46
CA VAL A 287 -2.67 20.95 13.67
C VAL A 287 -3.71 20.75 12.58
N GLY A 288 -4.98 20.69 12.97
CA GLY A 288 -6.11 20.57 12.05
C GLY A 288 -7.08 21.73 12.20
N ILE A 289 -7.67 22.14 11.09
CA ILE A 289 -8.80 23.06 11.06
C ILE A 289 -9.95 22.40 10.30
N GLY A 290 -11.17 22.63 10.73
CA GLY A 290 -12.36 22.10 10.07
C GLY A 290 -13.59 22.93 10.41
N ALA A 291 -14.71 22.63 9.76
CA ALA A 291 -15.99 23.21 10.10
C ALA A 291 -17.12 22.25 9.71
N SER A 292 -18.19 22.28 10.49
CA SER A 292 -19.47 21.68 10.10
C SER A 292 -20.64 22.55 10.55
N THR A 293 -21.79 22.38 9.89
CA THR A 293 -23.07 22.93 10.35
C THR A 293 -23.52 22.33 11.68
N ASP A 294 -23.12 21.09 11.94
CA ASP A 294 -23.45 20.37 13.16
C ASP A 294 -22.73 20.93 14.40
N THR A 295 -21.41 21.08 14.35
CA THR A 295 -20.58 21.42 15.52
C THR A 295 -19.87 22.77 15.41
N GLY A 296 -19.98 23.46 14.27
CA GLY A 296 -19.34 24.75 14.00
C GLY A 296 -17.87 24.61 13.58
N PRO A 297 -17.10 25.72 13.61
CA PRO A 297 -15.65 25.69 13.41
C PRO A 297 -14.95 24.77 14.41
N ARG A 298 -13.91 24.09 13.93
CA ARG A 298 -13.07 23.14 14.68
C ARG A 298 -11.60 23.51 14.55
N VAL A 299 -10.90 23.47 15.68
CA VAL A 299 -9.43 23.37 15.73
C VAL A 299 -9.06 22.06 16.40
N SER A 300 -8.08 21.33 15.86
CA SER A 300 -7.49 20.16 16.48
C SER A 300 -5.98 20.28 16.65
N LEU A 301 -5.48 19.70 17.74
CA LEU A 301 -4.06 19.53 18.00
C LEU A 301 -3.80 18.04 18.29
N ASP A 302 -2.91 17.45 17.53
CA ASP A 302 -2.61 16.02 17.55
C ASP A 302 -1.13 15.81 17.88
N TYR A 303 -0.83 15.38 19.11
CA TYR A 303 0.51 15.01 19.54
C TYR A 303 0.67 13.49 19.54
N ARG A 304 1.72 12.97 18.92
CA ARG A 304 2.09 11.55 18.97
C ARG A 304 3.57 11.40 19.29
N ASP A 305 3.87 10.53 20.25
CA ASP A 305 5.23 10.17 20.65
C ASP A 305 5.41 8.66 20.54
N ILE A 306 6.25 8.24 19.59
CA ILE A 306 6.73 6.86 19.47
C ILE A 306 8.05 6.80 20.25
N GLY A 307 8.04 6.08 21.38
CA GLY A 307 9.19 6.07 22.28
C GLY A 307 8.95 6.86 23.58
N PHE A 308 7.71 6.93 24.07
CA PHE A 308 7.35 7.77 25.20
C PHE A 308 8.15 7.37 26.44
N ARG A 309 8.80 8.35 27.07
CA ARG A 309 9.73 8.14 28.22
C ARG A 309 10.81 7.09 27.92
N ASP A 310 11.38 7.15 26.72
CA ASP A 310 12.47 6.27 26.25
C ASP A 310 12.13 4.78 26.41
N SER A 311 10.85 4.45 26.25
CA SER A 311 10.32 3.10 26.32
C SER A 311 9.58 2.76 25.03
N ALA A 312 9.21 1.50 24.83
CA ALA A 312 8.42 1.10 23.66
C ALA A 312 6.93 1.52 23.74
N LEU A 313 6.55 2.32 24.74
CA LEU A 313 5.21 2.87 24.86
C LEU A 313 4.97 3.94 23.79
N ARG A 314 3.76 3.97 23.24
CA ARG A 314 3.31 5.02 22.33
C ARG A 314 2.29 5.87 23.03
N PHE A 315 2.53 7.18 23.07
CA PHE A 315 1.61 8.13 23.66
C PHE A 315 0.96 8.98 22.58
N GLY A 316 -0.36 9.07 22.63
CA GLY A 316 -1.16 9.95 21.80
C GLY A 316 -1.94 10.93 22.66
N SER A 317 -2.01 12.19 22.22
CA SER A 317 -2.89 13.21 22.80
C SER A 317 -3.57 13.98 21.68
N THR A 318 -4.88 14.12 21.77
CA THR A 318 -5.70 14.80 20.76
C THR A 318 -6.64 15.76 21.45
N LEU A 319 -6.45 17.06 21.21
CA LEU A 319 -7.35 18.12 21.61
C LEU A 319 -8.22 18.49 20.42
N LYS A 320 -9.54 18.51 20.58
CA LYS A 320 -10.50 19.00 19.59
C LYS A 320 -11.39 20.06 20.24
N LEU A 321 -11.45 21.23 19.63
CA LEU A 321 -12.25 22.36 20.07
C LEU A 321 -13.20 22.73 18.94
N ASP A 322 -14.43 22.21 19.02
CA ASP A 322 -15.59 22.68 18.26
C ASP A 322 -16.40 23.68 19.10
N THR A 323 -17.40 24.35 18.49
CA THR A 323 -18.29 25.26 19.25
C THR A 323 -19.21 24.49 20.21
N LYS A 324 -19.77 23.36 19.75
CA LYS A 324 -20.71 22.54 20.54
C LYS A 324 -20.05 21.40 21.31
N LYS A 325 -18.80 21.05 20.97
CA LYS A 325 -18.06 19.92 21.54
C LYS A 325 -16.60 20.29 21.80
N GLN A 326 -16.12 20.00 23.00
CA GLN A 326 -14.70 20.14 23.34
C GLN A 326 -14.23 18.81 23.91
N SER A 327 -13.12 18.27 23.42
CA SER A 327 -12.60 16.98 23.91
C SER A 327 -11.08 16.95 23.95
N LEU A 328 -10.54 16.36 25.02
CA LEU A 328 -9.14 15.97 25.14
C LEU A 328 -9.09 14.45 25.31
N SER A 329 -8.49 13.76 24.35
CA SER A 329 -8.30 12.31 24.35
C SER A 329 -6.82 11.99 24.50
N ASN A 330 -6.47 11.13 25.43
CA ASN A 330 -5.12 10.61 25.62
C ASN A 330 -5.15 9.09 25.53
N ASP A 331 -4.16 8.52 24.87
CA ASP A 331 -3.96 7.08 24.81
C ASP A 331 -2.48 6.72 25.02
N LEU A 332 -2.26 5.70 25.85
CA LEU A 332 -0.96 5.09 26.06
C LEU A 332 -1.05 3.64 25.58
N GLN A 333 -0.37 3.32 24.48
CA GLN A 333 -0.39 1.99 23.87
C GLN A 333 0.91 1.25 24.19
N PHE A 334 0.75 0.00 24.63
CA PHE A 334 1.85 -0.93 24.81
C PHE A 334 2.24 -1.54 23.45
N PRO A 335 3.43 -2.15 23.37
CA PRO A 335 3.79 -2.99 22.25
C PRO A 335 2.85 -4.17 22.03
N LEU A 336 3.01 -4.85 20.89
CA LEU A 336 2.32 -6.12 20.67
C LEU A 336 2.89 -7.21 21.59
N ASP A 337 2.01 -8.03 22.14
CA ASP A 337 2.37 -9.27 22.81
C ASP A 337 2.59 -10.42 21.80
N ALA A 338 3.08 -11.56 22.29
CA ALA A 338 3.37 -12.75 21.47
C ALA A 338 2.13 -13.33 20.76
N HIS A 339 0.92 -12.95 21.16
CA HIS A 339 -0.34 -13.41 20.56
C HIS A 339 -0.94 -12.38 19.60
N GLY A 340 -0.24 -11.26 19.36
CA GLY A 340 -0.64 -10.16 18.50
C GLY A 340 -1.67 -9.21 19.12
N TYR A 341 -1.83 -9.22 20.44
CA TYR A 341 -2.66 -8.24 21.14
C TYR A 341 -1.86 -6.99 21.48
N ARG A 342 -2.56 -5.86 21.50
CA ARG A 342 -2.05 -4.57 21.94
C ARG A 342 -2.88 -4.07 23.11
N ASP A 343 -2.25 -3.92 24.25
CA ASP A 343 -2.88 -3.31 25.42
C ASP A 343 -2.74 -1.78 25.38
N GLY A 344 -3.67 -1.09 26.04
CA GLY A 344 -3.60 0.35 26.15
C GLY A 344 -4.49 0.93 27.24
N ILE A 345 -4.10 2.10 27.70
CA ILE A 345 -4.85 2.92 28.66
C ILE A 345 -5.35 4.15 27.93
N THR A 346 -6.61 4.52 28.16
CA THR A 346 -7.24 5.68 27.52
C THR A 346 -7.84 6.59 28.58
N ALA A 347 -7.74 7.90 28.37
CA ALA A 347 -8.43 8.90 29.17
C ALA A 347 -9.03 9.96 28.24
N GLN A 348 -10.34 10.21 28.35
CA GLN A 348 -11.05 11.19 27.54
C GLN A 348 -11.85 12.11 28.45
N ALA A 349 -11.55 13.41 28.37
CA ALA A 349 -12.40 14.46 28.91
C ALA A 349 -13.19 15.08 27.77
N GLU A 350 -14.52 15.19 27.92
CA GLU A 350 -15.40 15.73 26.89
C GLU A 350 -16.45 16.66 27.51
N ARG A 351 -16.71 17.78 26.85
CA ARG A 351 -17.83 18.68 27.13
C ARG A 351 -18.67 18.86 25.89
N THR A 352 -19.98 18.71 26.02
CA THR A 352 -20.94 18.99 24.95
C THR A 352 -22.00 19.98 25.42
N SER A 353 -22.56 20.76 24.48
CA SER A 353 -23.69 21.65 24.70
C SER A 353 -24.61 21.58 23.49
N ILE A 354 -25.60 20.69 23.53
CA ILE A 354 -26.40 20.30 22.36
C ILE A 354 -27.89 20.19 22.71
N ALA A 355 -28.73 20.92 21.97
CA ALA A 355 -30.19 20.99 22.11
C ALA A 355 -30.67 21.12 23.57
N GLY A 356 -30.12 22.09 24.30
CA GLY A 356 -30.50 22.38 25.69
C GLY A 356 -29.88 21.46 26.75
N GLU A 357 -29.06 20.48 26.35
CA GLU A 357 -28.32 19.59 27.25
C GLU A 357 -26.83 19.94 27.26
N VAL A 358 -26.26 20.11 28.46
CA VAL A 358 -24.82 20.26 28.68
C VAL A 358 -24.31 19.03 29.42
N THR A 359 -23.34 18.35 28.82
CA THR A 359 -22.69 17.16 29.42
C THR A 359 -21.21 17.43 29.62
N GLN A 360 -20.68 17.03 30.77
CA GLN A 360 -19.24 16.96 31.04
C GLN A 360 -18.91 15.53 31.43
N ALA A 361 -18.07 14.87 30.65
CA ALA A 361 -17.72 13.47 30.81
C ALA A 361 -16.21 13.31 31.00
N LEU A 362 -15.81 12.51 31.97
CA LEU A 362 -14.46 11.93 32.05
C LEU A 362 -14.59 10.42 31.93
N VAL A 363 -13.93 9.84 30.93
CA VAL A 363 -13.89 8.39 30.70
C VAL A 363 -12.45 7.94 30.80
N VAL A 364 -12.15 7.06 31.75
CA VAL A 364 -10.85 6.41 31.88
C VAL A 364 -11.05 4.92 31.61
N GLY A 365 -10.17 4.30 30.85
CA GLY A 365 -10.33 2.90 30.51
C GLY A 365 -9.02 2.19 30.21
N ALA A 366 -9.11 0.87 30.22
CA ALA A 366 -8.07 -0.02 29.72
C ALA A 366 -8.68 -0.90 28.63
N LYS A 367 -7.92 -1.15 27.57
CA LYS A 367 -8.38 -1.96 26.44
C LYS A 367 -7.27 -2.87 25.91
N ARG A 368 -7.68 -3.99 25.36
CA ARG A 368 -6.89 -4.96 24.61
C ARG A 368 -7.44 -5.05 23.19
N THR A 369 -6.58 -4.82 22.20
CA THR A 369 -6.95 -4.75 20.78
C THR A 369 -6.20 -5.81 19.98
N LYS A 370 -6.87 -6.50 19.06
CA LYS A 370 -6.23 -7.39 18.07
C LYS A 370 -6.75 -7.09 16.68
N ILE A 371 -5.84 -6.87 15.75
CA ILE A 371 -6.14 -6.66 14.33
C ILE A 371 -5.66 -7.90 13.57
N SER A 372 -6.59 -8.56 12.89
CA SER A 372 -6.35 -9.79 12.13
C SER A 372 -6.88 -9.62 10.71
N GLY A 373 -6.04 -9.14 9.80
CA GLY A 373 -6.42 -8.85 8.43
C GLY A 373 -7.50 -7.76 8.35
N ARG A 374 -8.75 -8.15 8.10
CA ARG A 374 -9.91 -7.25 7.93
C ARG A 374 -10.71 -7.03 9.21
N THR A 375 -10.44 -7.80 10.27
CA THR A 375 -11.18 -7.69 11.54
C THR A 375 -10.35 -7.04 12.63
N GLU A 376 -11.03 -6.27 13.48
CA GLU A 376 -10.50 -5.70 14.71
C GLU A 376 -11.40 -6.11 15.88
N HIS A 377 -10.79 -6.65 16.93
CA HIS A 377 -11.46 -7.00 18.17
C HIS A 377 -10.91 -6.14 19.30
N VAL A 378 -11.79 -5.48 20.05
CA VAL A 378 -11.44 -4.68 21.21
C VAL A 378 -12.21 -5.21 22.41
N TYR A 379 -11.49 -5.53 23.47
CA TYR A 379 -12.04 -5.86 24.78
C TYR A 379 -11.56 -4.79 25.75
N GLY A 380 -12.42 -4.29 26.63
CA GLY A 380 -11.97 -3.28 27.56
C GLY A 380 -12.91 -3.05 28.73
N LEU A 381 -12.49 -2.13 29.57
CA LEU A 381 -13.20 -1.68 30.74
C LEU A 381 -13.10 -0.17 30.78
N ASN A 382 -14.25 0.51 30.80
CA ASN A 382 -14.34 1.95 30.93
C ASN A 382 -14.97 2.31 32.27
N TYR A 383 -14.44 3.33 32.92
CA TYR A 383 -15.09 4.02 34.02
C TYR A 383 -15.41 5.45 33.61
N SER A 384 -16.70 5.78 33.61
CA SER A 384 -17.23 7.03 33.10
C SER A 384 -17.89 7.81 34.23
N PHE A 385 -17.47 9.06 34.38
CA PHE A 385 -18.07 10.06 35.26
C PHE A 385 -18.74 11.10 34.39
N VAL A 386 -20.05 11.26 34.52
CA VAL A 386 -20.82 12.20 33.71
C VAL A 386 -21.60 13.15 34.60
N ARG A 387 -21.41 14.44 34.37
CA ARG A 387 -22.30 15.49 34.87
C ARG A 387 -23.18 15.98 33.73
N GLN A 388 -24.49 15.88 33.91
CA GLN A 388 -25.49 16.26 32.92
C GLN A 388 -26.35 17.39 33.48
N ASN A 389 -26.53 18.47 32.73
CA ASN A 389 -27.45 19.54 33.04
C ASN A 389 -28.38 19.77 31.86
N VAL A 390 -29.68 19.80 32.10
CA VAL A 390 -30.70 20.05 31.08
C VAL A 390 -31.38 21.37 31.40
N ASN A 391 -31.25 22.33 30.48
CA ASN A 391 -31.87 23.64 30.56
C ASN A 391 -31.66 24.39 31.90
N GLY A 392 -30.46 24.28 32.49
CA GLY A 392 -30.09 24.99 33.73
C GLY A 392 -30.69 24.39 35.02
N THR A 393 -31.48 23.33 34.93
CA THR A 393 -32.00 22.62 36.12
C THR A 393 -30.96 21.64 36.67
N GLY A 394 -30.86 21.57 38.01
CA GLY A 394 -29.77 20.98 38.78
C GLY A 394 -29.09 19.76 38.14
N GLY A 395 -27.75 19.82 38.06
CA GLY A 395 -26.97 18.82 37.34
C GLY A 395 -27.03 17.43 37.97
N LYS A 396 -27.40 16.42 37.19
CA LYS A 396 -27.34 15.00 37.57
C LYS A 396 -25.92 14.47 37.39
N LEU A 397 -25.46 13.68 38.36
CA LEU A 397 -24.21 12.92 38.24
C LEU A 397 -24.55 11.47 37.92
N SER A 398 -23.72 10.82 37.10
CA SER A 398 -23.84 9.41 36.80
C SER A 398 -22.46 8.79 36.64
N ASN A 399 -22.20 7.73 37.40
CA ASN A 399 -21.01 6.92 37.33
C ASN A 399 -21.32 5.58 36.66
N THR A 400 -20.44 5.11 35.80
CA THR A 400 -20.65 3.86 35.08
C THR A 400 -19.33 3.15 34.86
N LEU A 401 -19.18 1.98 35.48
CA LEU A 401 -18.12 1.03 35.20
C LEU A 401 -18.66 -0.01 34.23
N SER A 402 -18.09 -0.04 33.02
CA SER A 402 -18.58 -0.85 31.93
C SER A 402 -17.47 -1.66 31.26
N PRO A 403 -17.41 -2.99 31.47
CA PRO A 403 -16.77 -3.86 30.49
C PRO A 403 -17.46 -3.72 29.14
N PHE A 404 -16.67 -3.77 28.07
CA PHE A 404 -17.18 -3.68 26.72
C PHE A 404 -16.42 -4.59 25.76
N PHE A 405 -17.12 -4.96 24.69
CA PHE A 405 -16.56 -5.64 23.53
C PHE A 405 -16.96 -4.86 22.28
N ALA A 406 -16.01 -4.64 21.38
CA ALA A 406 -16.26 -4.10 20.06
C ALA A 406 -15.62 -4.98 18.99
N TRP A 407 -16.37 -5.23 17.92
CA TRP A 407 -15.91 -5.94 16.75
C TRP A 407 -16.11 -5.07 15.52
N THR A 408 -15.04 -4.85 14.77
CA THR A 408 -15.08 -4.10 13.51
C THR A 408 -14.62 -5.01 12.38
N LEU A 409 -15.38 -5.04 11.29
CA LEU A 409 -15.02 -5.67 10.03
C LEU A 409 -14.93 -4.59 8.96
N ARG A 410 -13.77 -4.48 8.33
CA ARG A 410 -13.45 -3.50 7.28
C ARG A 410 -13.02 -4.23 6.02
N ASP A 411 -13.94 -4.34 5.06
CA ASP A 411 -13.66 -4.91 3.74
C ASP A 411 -14.03 -3.89 2.67
N VAL A 412 -13.14 -2.93 2.44
CA VAL A 412 -13.29 -1.87 1.45
C VAL A 412 -12.07 -1.82 0.54
N ASP A 413 -12.29 -1.37 -0.70
CA ASP A 413 -11.25 -1.19 -1.71
C ASP A 413 -10.25 -0.08 -1.38
N ASN A 414 -10.71 1.01 -0.75
CA ASN A 414 -9.88 2.13 -0.31
C ASN A 414 -10.37 2.66 1.05
N ILE A 415 -9.45 2.85 2.00
CA ILE A 415 -9.80 3.27 3.37
C ILE A 415 -10.22 4.75 3.44
N LEU A 416 -9.63 5.61 2.62
CA LEU A 416 -9.86 7.06 2.64
C LEU A 416 -11.07 7.47 1.78
N ASN A 417 -11.31 6.75 0.68
CA ASN A 417 -12.45 6.99 -0.21
C ASN A 417 -13.02 5.66 -0.73
N PRO A 418 -13.82 4.94 0.09
CA PRO A 418 -14.39 3.65 -0.28
C PRO A 418 -15.31 3.74 -1.52
N GLY A 419 -15.00 2.98 -2.57
CA GLY A 419 -15.82 2.82 -3.77
C GLY A 419 -16.70 1.58 -3.70
N ARG A 420 -16.18 0.51 -3.09
CA ARG A 420 -16.81 -0.81 -3.00
C ARG A 420 -16.54 -1.47 -1.65
N GLY A 421 -17.53 -2.20 -1.16
CA GLY A 421 -17.37 -3.09 -0.01
C GLY A 421 -18.20 -2.64 1.18
N PHE A 422 -17.77 -2.97 2.39
CA PHE A 422 -18.53 -2.66 3.60
C PHE A 422 -17.68 -2.44 4.84
N LEU A 423 -18.27 -1.67 5.76
CA LEU A 423 -17.80 -1.45 7.11
C LEU A 423 -18.91 -1.91 8.06
N LEU A 424 -18.58 -2.77 9.01
CA LEU A 424 -19.49 -3.19 10.07
C LEU A 424 -18.81 -2.99 11.42
N ASN A 425 -19.49 -2.35 12.35
CA ASN A 425 -19.05 -2.18 13.73
C ASN A 425 -20.17 -2.65 14.66
N LEU A 426 -19.87 -3.59 15.55
CA LEU A 426 -20.77 -4.06 16.60
C LEU A 426 -20.12 -3.81 17.96
N GLN A 427 -20.90 -3.32 18.92
CA GLN A 427 -20.45 -3.02 20.28
C GLN A 427 -21.46 -3.52 21.31
N THR A 428 -20.94 -4.07 22.41
CA THR A 428 -21.71 -4.44 23.59
C THR A 428 -21.06 -3.85 24.83
N ASP A 429 -21.86 -3.26 25.73
CA ASP A 429 -21.42 -2.69 27.00
C ASP A 429 -22.34 -3.20 28.12
N ILE A 430 -21.79 -3.46 29.31
CA ILE A 430 -22.56 -3.98 30.46
C ILE A 430 -22.23 -3.13 31.68
N ALA A 431 -23.24 -2.70 32.43
CA ALA A 431 -23.04 -2.04 33.71
C ALA A 431 -23.89 -2.67 34.81
N SER A 432 -23.36 -2.65 36.04
CA SER A 432 -24.02 -3.22 37.21
C SER A 432 -23.83 -2.34 38.45
N ARG A 433 -24.92 -2.14 39.20
CA ARG A 433 -24.94 -1.47 40.51
C ARG A 433 -24.28 -2.28 41.61
N ALA A 434 -24.09 -3.59 41.41
CA ALA A 434 -23.28 -4.39 42.32
C ALA A 434 -21.77 -4.04 42.21
N LEU A 435 -21.39 -3.28 41.18
CA LEU A 435 -20.04 -2.73 40.98
C LEU A 435 -20.08 -1.21 41.19
N LEU A 436 -19.30 -0.45 40.42
CA LEU A 436 -19.16 1.00 40.55
C LEU A 436 -20.12 1.79 39.63
N SER A 437 -21.28 1.25 39.27
CA SER A 437 -22.24 1.93 38.39
C SER A 437 -23.50 2.36 39.12
N ASP A 438 -24.12 3.45 38.69
CA ASP A 438 -25.38 3.94 39.28
C ASP A 438 -26.63 3.21 38.72
N ARG A 439 -26.50 2.51 37.59
CA ARG A 439 -27.59 1.79 36.93
C ARG A 439 -27.13 0.46 36.32
N ASP A 440 -27.98 -0.56 36.46
CA ASP A 440 -27.85 -1.83 35.75
C ASP A 440 -28.33 -1.67 34.29
N PHE A 441 -27.48 -2.00 33.32
CA PHE A 441 -27.88 -2.03 31.91
C PHE A 441 -27.04 -2.98 31.06
N LEU A 442 -27.63 -3.44 29.95
CA LEU A 442 -26.95 -4.05 28.82
C LEU A 442 -27.17 -3.17 27.59
N ARG A 443 -26.09 -2.67 26.99
CA ARG A 443 -26.14 -1.90 25.75
C ARG A 443 -25.65 -2.75 24.59
N GLY A 444 -26.40 -2.74 23.50
CA GLY A 444 -25.98 -3.25 22.19
C GLY A 444 -26.06 -2.13 21.16
N TYR A 445 -25.05 -2.01 20.32
CA TYR A 445 -24.98 -1.03 19.25
C TYR A 445 -24.37 -1.64 17.99
N GLY A 446 -24.94 -1.36 16.83
CA GLY A 446 -24.46 -1.83 15.55
C GLY A 446 -24.55 -0.73 14.50
N ARG A 447 -23.49 -0.58 13.70
CA ARG A 447 -23.41 0.35 12.58
C ARG A 447 -22.83 -0.34 11.36
N GLY A 448 -23.52 -0.20 10.23
CA GLY A 448 -23.10 -0.75 8.95
C GLY A 448 -23.10 0.32 7.86
N VAL A 449 -22.09 0.28 6.99
CA VAL A 449 -22.05 1.05 5.75
C VAL A 449 -21.70 0.10 4.60
N TYR A 450 -22.50 0.10 3.54
CA TYR A 450 -22.28 -0.68 2.34
C TYR A 450 -22.11 0.26 1.14
N PHE A 451 -21.04 0.04 0.39
CA PHE A 451 -20.68 0.79 -0.80
C PHE A 451 -20.83 -0.13 -2.01
N GLN A 452 -21.75 0.21 -2.90
CA GLN A 452 -22.02 -0.56 -4.11
C GLN A 452 -21.80 0.31 -5.36
N PRO A 453 -20.80 -0.01 -6.19
CA PRO A 453 -20.69 0.62 -7.50
C PRO A 453 -21.84 0.15 -8.39
N LEU A 454 -22.54 1.09 -9.02
CA LEU A 454 -23.59 0.83 -10.02
C LEU A 454 -23.09 1.06 -11.45
N GLY A 455 -21.84 1.53 -11.60
CA GLY A 455 -21.18 1.82 -12.86
C GLY A 455 -19.80 2.43 -12.61
N GLN A 456 -19.20 3.03 -13.63
CA GLN A 456 -17.90 3.71 -13.48
C GLN A 456 -18.03 5.08 -12.78
N ARG A 457 -19.21 5.70 -12.83
CA ARG A 457 -19.47 7.04 -12.26
C ARG A 457 -20.46 7.01 -11.11
N ASP A 458 -21.17 5.90 -10.93
CA ASP A 458 -22.35 5.81 -10.09
C ASP A 458 -22.08 4.91 -8.88
N GLN A 459 -22.45 5.38 -7.70
CA GLN A 459 -22.29 4.67 -6.45
C GLN A 459 -23.56 4.76 -5.62
N LEU A 460 -23.96 3.64 -5.02
CA LEU A 460 -24.98 3.56 -4.00
C LEU A 460 -24.31 3.34 -2.64
N ILE A 461 -24.68 4.14 -1.66
CA ILE A 461 -24.22 4.06 -0.28
C ILE A 461 -25.42 3.76 0.60
N LEU A 462 -25.38 2.65 1.31
CA LEU A 462 -26.39 2.27 2.29
C LEU A 462 -25.77 2.37 3.68
N ARG A 463 -26.45 3.06 4.60
CA ARG A 463 -26.04 3.17 6.01
C ARG A 463 -27.16 2.67 6.90
N GLY A 464 -26.82 1.95 7.95
CA GLY A 464 -27.77 1.51 8.97
C GLY A 464 -27.15 1.57 10.36
N GLU A 465 -27.93 2.01 11.34
CA GLU A 465 -27.55 1.99 12.77
C GLU A 465 -28.71 1.49 13.63
N LEU A 466 -28.39 0.60 14.56
CA LEU A 466 -29.34 0.07 15.53
C LEU A 466 -28.70 0.15 16.92
N GLY A 467 -29.48 0.58 17.91
CA GLY A 467 -29.01 0.69 19.28
C GLY A 467 -30.09 0.35 20.28
N MET A 468 -29.71 -0.33 21.36
CA MET A 468 -30.59 -0.67 22.47
C MET A 468 -29.82 -0.61 23.78
N VAL A 469 -30.44 -0.04 24.82
CA VAL A 469 -30.01 -0.09 26.21
C VAL A 469 -31.11 -0.76 27.02
N ALA A 470 -30.94 -2.06 27.27
CA ALA A 470 -31.83 -2.82 28.12
C ALA A 470 -31.58 -2.46 29.59
N ALA A 471 -32.51 -1.70 30.17
CA ALA A 471 -32.48 -1.24 31.56
C ALA A 471 -33.91 -0.99 32.06
N ARG A 472 -34.11 -0.88 33.38
CA ARG A 472 -35.43 -0.54 33.95
C ARG A 472 -35.86 0.91 33.66
N SER A 473 -34.91 1.83 33.61
CA SER A 473 -35.10 3.25 33.25
C SER A 473 -33.78 3.81 32.72
N ARG A 474 -33.84 4.87 31.92
CA ARG A 474 -32.68 5.67 31.50
C ARG A 474 -32.05 6.48 32.63
N ASP A 475 -32.77 6.76 33.71
CA ASP A 475 -32.25 7.61 34.79
C ASP A 475 -31.04 6.95 35.47
N GLY A 476 -29.95 7.68 35.65
CA GLY A 476 -28.70 7.14 36.20
C GLY A 476 -27.83 6.38 35.18
N ILE A 477 -28.26 6.29 33.92
CA ILE A 477 -27.37 5.90 32.82
C ILE A 477 -26.64 7.14 32.35
N ALA A 478 -25.31 7.08 32.32
CA ALA A 478 -24.50 8.18 31.81
C ALA A 478 -24.84 8.49 30.34
N ALA A 479 -24.93 9.77 30.00
CA ALA A 479 -25.48 10.24 28.72
C ALA A 479 -24.74 9.70 27.48
N ASN A 480 -23.45 9.37 27.59
CA ASN A 480 -22.62 8.76 26.54
C ASN A 480 -23.01 7.32 26.17
N TYR A 481 -23.86 6.65 26.97
CA TYR A 481 -24.42 5.32 26.64
C TYR A 481 -25.82 5.39 26.02
N LEU A 482 -26.43 6.58 26.00
CA LEU A 482 -27.75 6.82 25.41
C LEU A 482 -27.62 7.37 23.99
N PHE A 483 -28.70 7.26 23.20
CA PHE A 483 -28.68 7.56 21.78
C PHE A 483 -29.45 8.85 21.44
N ARG A 484 -28.90 9.63 20.51
CA ARG A 484 -29.54 10.79 19.87
C ARG A 484 -29.25 10.75 18.37
N THR A 485 -30.13 11.35 17.56
CA THR A 485 -30.00 11.44 16.09
C THR A 485 -30.32 12.86 15.60
N GLY A 486 -30.15 13.10 14.30
CA GLY A 486 -30.23 14.42 13.66
C GLY A 486 -28.85 15.00 13.35
N GLY A 487 -28.72 15.67 12.21
CA GLY A 487 -27.46 16.25 11.71
C GLY A 487 -26.86 15.48 10.52
N ASP A 488 -25.69 15.94 10.07
CA ASP A 488 -25.04 15.58 8.81
C ASP A 488 -24.82 14.06 8.66
N GLN A 489 -24.53 13.37 9.77
CA GLN A 489 -24.15 11.95 9.79
C GLN A 489 -25.28 10.99 10.17
N THR A 490 -26.48 11.49 10.47
CA THR A 490 -27.61 10.64 10.88
C THR A 490 -28.85 10.91 10.03
N VAL A 491 -29.70 11.85 10.44
CA VAL A 491 -30.90 12.23 9.70
C VAL A 491 -30.75 13.67 9.26
N ARG A 492 -30.28 13.86 8.01
CA ARG A 492 -30.21 15.19 7.40
C ARG A 492 -31.61 15.76 7.28
N GLY A 493 -31.72 17.09 7.32
CA GLY A 493 -33.00 17.80 7.43
C GLY A 493 -33.45 18.06 8.88
N TYR A 494 -32.65 17.63 9.87
CA TYR A 494 -32.85 17.92 11.29
C TYR A 494 -31.57 18.47 11.91
N ALA A 495 -31.70 19.26 12.98
CA ALA A 495 -30.55 19.85 13.65
C ALA A 495 -29.70 18.77 14.38
N TYR A 496 -28.42 19.06 14.58
CA TYR A 496 -27.48 18.13 15.20
C TYR A 496 -27.98 17.58 16.54
N GLN A 497 -28.09 16.26 16.62
CA GLN A 497 -28.60 15.50 17.76
C GLN A 497 -29.96 15.99 18.31
N SER A 498 -30.80 16.66 17.51
CA SER A 498 -32.08 17.20 18.00
C SER A 498 -33.18 16.15 18.15
N LEU A 499 -32.99 14.94 17.64
CA LEU A 499 -33.94 13.83 17.72
C LEU A 499 -33.55 12.91 18.88
N GLY A 500 -34.47 12.76 19.82
CA GLY A 500 -34.28 12.03 21.07
C GLY A 500 -35.49 12.19 21.97
N VAL A 501 -35.29 12.05 23.27
CA VAL A 501 -36.38 12.14 24.24
C VAL A 501 -36.46 13.57 24.77
N SER A 502 -37.62 14.20 24.61
CA SER A 502 -37.88 15.55 25.14
C SER A 502 -37.95 15.54 26.67
N GLN A 503 -37.26 16.49 27.31
CA GLN A 503 -37.25 16.67 28.76
C GLN A 503 -37.05 18.15 29.13
N ALA A 504 -38.05 18.75 29.79
CA ALA A 504 -37.98 20.05 30.46
C ALA A 504 -37.08 21.12 29.77
N GLY A 505 -37.37 21.41 28.49
CA GLY A 505 -36.67 22.46 27.72
C GLY A 505 -35.36 22.02 27.05
N GLY A 506 -35.04 20.73 27.05
CA GLY A 506 -33.96 20.15 26.25
C GLY A 506 -34.35 18.80 25.66
N ILE A 507 -33.49 18.30 24.77
CA ILE A 507 -33.56 16.94 24.25
C ILE A 507 -32.43 16.15 24.91
N VAL A 508 -32.72 14.93 25.38
CA VAL A 508 -31.73 14.01 25.95
C VAL A 508 -31.74 12.68 25.21
N GLY A 509 -30.74 11.85 25.48
CA GLY A 509 -30.62 10.52 24.88
C GLY A 509 -31.77 9.56 25.24
N GLY A 510 -32.12 8.72 24.28
CA GLY A 510 -33.03 7.58 24.42
C GLY A 510 -32.29 6.26 24.57
N ARG A 511 -33.00 5.21 25.02
CA ARG A 511 -32.47 3.85 25.14
C ARG A 511 -32.48 3.08 23.83
N TYR A 512 -33.28 3.48 22.84
CA TYR A 512 -33.43 2.79 21.57
C TYR A 512 -33.12 3.73 20.41
N LEU A 513 -32.43 3.21 19.39
CA LEU A 513 -32.03 3.89 18.18
C LEU A 513 -32.35 3.01 16.98
N ALA A 514 -32.93 3.59 15.94
CA ALA A 514 -32.95 2.99 14.61
C ALA A 514 -32.71 4.06 13.56
N LEU A 515 -31.85 3.74 12.60
CA LEU A 515 -31.50 4.60 11.49
C LEU A 515 -31.23 3.78 10.24
N ALA A 516 -31.70 4.27 9.10
CA ALA A 516 -31.37 3.80 7.77
C ALA A 516 -31.19 5.00 6.84
N SER A 517 -30.23 4.95 5.95
CA SER A 517 -29.98 5.98 4.95
C SER A 517 -29.58 5.34 3.63
N VAL A 518 -30.12 5.89 2.54
CA VAL A 518 -29.82 5.52 1.16
C VAL A 518 -29.32 6.76 0.46
N GLU A 519 -28.11 6.71 -0.09
CA GLU A 519 -27.51 7.80 -0.85
C GLU A 519 -27.03 7.29 -2.20
N TYR A 520 -27.45 7.96 -3.27
CA TYR A 520 -26.95 7.75 -4.62
C TYR A 520 -26.02 8.90 -4.98
N VAL A 521 -24.82 8.58 -5.43
CA VAL A 521 -23.78 9.52 -5.83
C VAL A 521 -23.43 9.32 -7.31
N HIS A 522 -23.49 10.40 -8.07
CA HIS A 522 -23.08 10.46 -9.47
C HIS A 522 -21.83 11.33 -9.62
N SER A 523 -20.74 10.74 -10.11
CA SER A 523 -19.47 11.42 -10.34
C SER A 523 -19.51 12.21 -11.65
N LEU A 524 -19.43 13.54 -11.54
CA LEU A 524 -19.38 14.47 -12.67
C LEU A 524 -17.97 14.57 -13.27
N SER A 525 -16.96 14.43 -12.41
CA SER A 525 -15.54 14.35 -12.78
C SER A 525 -14.80 13.43 -11.79
N GLN A 526 -13.47 13.37 -11.86
CA GLN A 526 -12.68 12.62 -10.87
C GLN A 526 -12.81 13.19 -9.46
N GLU A 527 -13.03 14.50 -9.35
CA GLU A 527 -13.06 15.24 -8.08
C GLU A 527 -14.47 15.62 -7.62
N TRP A 528 -15.39 15.86 -8.56
CA TRP A 528 -16.73 16.38 -8.28
C TRP A 528 -17.81 15.34 -8.50
N GLY A 529 -18.81 15.32 -7.62
CA GLY A 529 -20.01 14.52 -7.77
C GLY A 529 -21.25 15.21 -7.21
N GLY A 530 -22.41 14.78 -7.67
CA GLY A 530 -23.71 15.12 -7.09
C GLY A 530 -24.26 13.92 -6.32
N ALA A 531 -25.07 14.18 -5.30
CA ALA A 531 -25.72 13.16 -4.49
C ALA A 531 -27.21 13.47 -4.32
N VAL A 532 -28.02 12.41 -4.21
CA VAL A 532 -29.39 12.46 -3.71
C VAL A 532 -29.53 11.43 -2.61
N PHE A 533 -30.27 11.75 -1.56
CA PHE A 533 -30.34 10.89 -0.39
C PHE A 533 -31.71 10.92 0.29
N LEU A 534 -31.99 9.83 0.99
CA LEU A 534 -33.11 9.65 1.89
C LEU A 534 -32.59 9.05 3.19
N ASP A 535 -32.77 9.78 4.28
CA ASP A 535 -32.42 9.37 5.63
C ASP A 535 -33.71 9.15 6.44
N GLY A 536 -33.72 8.11 7.26
CA GLY A 536 -34.82 7.81 8.16
C GLY A 536 -34.29 7.31 9.49
N GLY A 537 -34.69 7.94 10.59
CA GLY A 537 -34.25 7.49 11.91
C GLY A 537 -34.82 8.28 13.06
N ASN A 538 -34.69 7.76 14.28
CA ASN A 538 -34.99 8.47 15.51
C ASN A 538 -34.33 7.75 16.71
N ALA A 539 -34.34 8.40 17.86
CA ALA A 539 -34.02 7.80 19.15
C ALA A 539 -35.18 8.00 20.16
N ALA A 540 -35.47 6.99 20.97
CA ALA A 540 -36.58 7.00 21.92
C ALA A 540 -36.25 6.24 23.21
N ASP A 541 -37.04 6.43 24.26
CA ASP A 541 -36.82 5.74 25.54
C ASP A 541 -37.38 4.30 25.55
N THR A 542 -38.40 4.01 24.74
CA THR A 542 -38.99 2.68 24.63
C THR A 542 -39.12 2.28 23.16
N LEU A 543 -39.02 0.99 22.86
CA LEU A 543 -39.20 0.50 21.49
C LEU A 543 -40.58 0.90 20.91
N GLY A 544 -41.63 0.84 21.72
CA GLY A 544 -42.98 1.22 21.33
C GLY A 544 -43.19 2.72 21.07
N SER A 545 -42.29 3.59 21.54
CA SER A 545 -42.30 5.05 21.27
C SER A 545 -41.33 5.47 20.17
N LEU A 546 -40.54 4.54 19.62
CA LEU A 546 -39.64 4.80 18.51
C LEU A 546 -40.47 5.12 17.25
N ARG A 547 -40.35 6.35 16.75
CA ARG A 547 -41.03 6.85 15.56
C ARG A 547 -40.00 7.47 14.62
N PRO A 548 -39.40 6.71 13.71
CA PRO A 548 -38.45 7.24 12.73
C PRO A 548 -39.05 8.41 11.97
N VAL A 549 -38.25 9.46 11.80
CA VAL A 549 -38.61 10.64 11.01
C VAL A 549 -37.78 10.63 9.73
N LEU A 550 -38.29 11.21 8.65
CA LEU A 550 -37.60 11.22 7.36
C LEU A 550 -37.01 12.58 7.04
N GLY A 551 -35.83 12.56 6.44
CA GLY A 551 -35.27 13.71 5.77
C GLY A 551 -34.64 13.29 4.45
N TYR A 552 -34.79 14.13 3.43
CA TYR A 552 -34.31 13.84 2.08
C TYR A 552 -33.82 15.09 1.41
N GLY A 553 -32.92 14.93 0.44
CA GLY A 553 -32.26 16.08 -0.14
C GLY A 553 -31.32 15.75 -1.28
N VAL A 554 -30.60 16.79 -1.68
CA VAL A 554 -29.58 16.77 -2.73
C VAL A 554 -28.29 17.37 -2.19
N GLY A 555 -27.16 17.00 -2.76
CA GLY A 555 -25.87 17.50 -2.30
C GLY A 555 -24.74 17.45 -3.31
N GLY A 556 -23.69 18.21 -3.04
CA GLY A 556 -22.42 18.19 -3.74
C GLY A 556 -21.38 17.37 -2.98
N ARG A 557 -20.54 16.65 -3.70
CA ARG A 557 -19.37 15.91 -3.20
C ARG A 557 -18.13 16.45 -3.89
N TRP A 558 -17.13 16.83 -3.12
CA TRP A 558 -15.83 17.24 -3.65
C TRP A 558 -14.70 16.51 -2.96
N LYS A 559 -13.90 15.79 -3.75
CA LYS A 559 -12.67 15.12 -3.30
C LYS A 559 -11.53 16.13 -3.37
N SER A 560 -11.38 16.94 -2.33
CA SER A 560 -10.29 17.91 -2.26
C SER A 560 -8.96 17.23 -1.86
N PRO A 561 -7.80 17.86 -2.15
CA PRO A 561 -6.51 17.39 -1.63
C PRO A 561 -6.43 17.32 -0.10
N LEU A 562 -7.29 18.07 0.61
CA LEU A 562 -7.34 18.12 2.07
C LEU A 562 -8.33 17.10 2.67
N GLY A 563 -9.10 16.39 1.83
CA GLY A 563 -10.11 15.42 2.24
C GLY A 563 -11.46 15.60 1.54
N PRO A 564 -12.39 14.66 1.72
CA PRO A 564 -13.73 14.77 1.15
C PRO A 564 -14.52 15.91 1.80
N LEU A 565 -15.29 16.63 0.98
CA LEU A 565 -16.20 17.69 1.36
C LEU A 565 -17.62 17.32 0.91
N SER A 566 -18.59 17.47 1.81
CA SER A 566 -20.02 17.36 1.50
C SER A 566 -20.75 18.68 1.76
N LEU A 567 -21.63 19.06 0.84
CA LEU A 567 -22.58 20.16 1.02
C LEU A 567 -23.96 19.65 0.61
N ASP A 568 -24.85 19.53 1.57
CA ASP A 568 -26.16 18.88 1.45
C ASP A 568 -27.28 19.88 1.79
N LEU A 569 -28.29 19.98 0.94
CA LEU A 569 -29.53 20.69 1.23
C LEU A 569 -30.63 19.66 1.45
N ALA A 570 -31.13 19.59 2.68
CA ALA A 570 -32.06 18.55 3.11
C ALA A 570 -33.35 19.14 3.68
N TYR A 571 -34.47 18.51 3.35
CA TYR A 571 -35.79 18.84 3.87
C TYR A 571 -36.20 17.84 4.96
N GLY A 572 -36.52 18.33 6.16
CA GLY A 572 -37.07 17.53 7.24
C GLY A 572 -38.58 17.38 7.09
N GLN A 573 -39.06 16.15 6.86
CA GLN A 573 -40.48 15.90 6.55
C GLN A 573 -41.41 16.37 7.67
N GLN A 574 -41.03 16.13 8.93
CA GLN A 574 -41.86 16.47 10.08
C GLN A 574 -41.80 17.94 10.47
N THR A 575 -40.63 18.57 10.34
CA THR A 575 -40.43 19.99 10.67
C THR A 575 -40.85 20.92 9.55
N GLN A 576 -41.01 20.39 8.34
CA GLN A 576 -41.28 21.13 7.11
C GLN A 576 -40.25 22.24 6.84
N ALA A 577 -38.99 21.99 7.21
CA ALA A 577 -37.91 22.96 7.15
C ALA A 577 -36.75 22.45 6.30
N LEU A 578 -36.13 23.39 5.57
CA LEU A 578 -34.87 23.16 4.88
C LEU A 578 -33.70 23.40 5.82
N HIS A 579 -32.73 22.49 5.78
CA HIS A 579 -31.48 22.59 6.52
C HIS A 579 -30.31 22.43 5.56
N LEU A 580 -29.32 23.31 5.71
CA LEU A 580 -28.02 23.16 5.07
C LEU A 580 -27.13 22.32 5.99
N HIS A 581 -26.49 21.33 5.39
CA HIS A 581 -25.58 20.38 6.01
C HIS A 581 -24.22 20.50 5.31
N PHE A 582 -23.15 20.70 6.06
CA PHE A 582 -21.80 20.89 5.52
C PHE A 582 -20.80 20.14 6.38
N SER A 583 -19.93 19.37 5.73
CA SER A 583 -18.82 18.73 6.41
C SER A 583 -17.54 18.80 5.57
N LEU A 584 -16.42 19.13 6.22
CA LEU A 584 -15.08 19.08 5.64
C LEU A 584 -14.22 18.08 6.41
N GLY A 585 -13.68 17.10 5.69
CA GLY A 585 -12.81 16.06 6.23
C GLY A 585 -13.54 14.74 6.49
N ALA A 586 -12.76 13.67 6.64
CA ALA A 586 -13.30 12.34 6.88
C ALA A 586 -13.88 12.22 8.30
N SER A 587 -15.22 12.21 8.43
CA SER A 587 -15.91 11.70 9.61
C SER A 587 -16.38 10.28 9.31
N PHE A 588 -15.54 9.28 9.62
CA PHE A 588 -15.96 7.88 9.59
C PHE A 588 -16.59 7.48 10.91
#